data_AF-A0A7C0U679-F1
#
_entry.id   AF-A0A7C0U679-F1
#
_cell.length_a   1.000
_cell.length_b   1.000
_cell.length_c   1.000
_cell.angle_alpha   90.00
_cell.angle_beta   90.00
_cell.angle_gamma   90.00
#
_symmetry.space_group_name_H-M   'P 1'
#
loop_
_entity.id
_entity.type
_entity.pdbx_description
1 polymer ?
#
loop_
_entity_poly.entity_id
_entity_poly.type
_entity_poly.pdbx_seq_one_letter_code
_entity_poly.pdbx_strand_id
1 'polypeptide(L)' 'MQEKLTVIVPTLNEEENLQACLESVAWADEIIVVDSGSTDATL' A
#
# COMPACT_ATOMS: atom_id res chain seq x y z
N MET A 1 -16.01 21.49 0.09
CA MET A 1 -15.82 20.07 0.45
C MET A 1 -14.53 19.63 -0.20
N GLN A 2 -13.65 18.97 0.54
CA GLN A 2 -12.43 18.39 -0.04
C GLN A 2 -12.79 16.99 -0.55
N GLU A 3 -12.38 16.66 -1.78
CA GLU A 3 -12.57 15.32 -2.33
C GLU A 3 -11.66 14.33 -1.60
N LYS A 4 -12.17 13.12 -1.32
CA LYS A 4 -11.38 12.06 -0.68
C LYS A 4 -10.49 11.36 -1.70
N LEU A 5 -9.26 11.04 -1.31
CA LEU A 5 -8.34 10.27 -2.11
C LEU A 5 -8.13 8.87 -1.54
N THR A 6 -8.41 7.85 -2.35
CA THR A 6 -8.07 6.45 -2.07
C THR A 6 -6.85 6.04 -2.89
N VAL A 7 -5.85 5.46 -2.25
CA VAL A 7 -4.67 4.86 -2.89
C VAL A 7 -4.79 3.34 -2.86
N ILE A 8 -4.62 2.69 -4.00
CA ILE A 8 -4.60 1.22 -4.11
C ILE A 8 -3.17 0.78 -4.37
N VAL A 9 -2.64 -0.10 -3.51
CA VAL A 9 -1.28 -0.65 -3.58
C VAL A 9 -1.36 -2.14 -3.88
N PRO A 10 -1.35 -2.55 -5.16
CA PRO A 10 -1.14 -3.96 -5.50
C PRO A 10 0.30 -4.35 -5.14
N THR A 11 0.47 -5.49 -4.48
CA THR A 11 1.77 -5.99 -4.01
C THR A 11 1.95 -7.48 -4.31
N LEU A 12 3.21 -7.91 -4.46
CA LEU A 12 3.64 -9.30 -4.60
C LEU A 12 5.14 -9.39 -4.26
N ASN A 13 5.46 -9.99 -3.13
CA ASN A 13 6.84 -10.15 -2.63
C ASN A 13 7.60 -8.82 -2.50
N GLU A 14 7.02 -7.85 -1.79
CA GLU A 14 7.59 -6.51 -1.57
C GLU A 14 7.95 -6.27 -0.09
N GLU A 15 8.44 -7.29 0.61
CA GLU A 15 8.91 -7.19 2.01
C GLU A 15 9.85 -5.99 2.24
N GLU A 16 10.74 -5.71 1.29
CA GLU A 16 11.72 -4.63 1.42
C GLU A 16 11.16 -3.23 1.09
N ASN A 17 10.08 -3.13 0.32
CA ASN A 17 9.62 -1.86 -0.26
C ASN A 17 8.25 -1.40 0.24
N LEU A 18 7.38 -2.32 0.69
CA LEU A 18 6.00 -2.00 1.03
C LEU A 18 5.93 -0.92 2.11
N GLN A 19 6.78 -0.99 3.13
CA GLN A 19 6.82 0.02 4.19
C GLN A 19 7.09 1.43 3.65
N ALA A 20 8.17 1.60 2.87
CA ALA A 20 8.53 2.90 2.31
C ALA A 20 7.45 3.42 1.33
N CYS A 21 6.81 2.52 0.59
CA CYS A 21 5.67 2.86 -0.26
C CYS A 21 4.51 3.42 0.56
N LEU A 22 4.07 2.72 1.61
CA LEU A 22 2.98 3.14 2.49
C LEU A 22 3.28 4.47 3.19
N GLU A 23 4.51 4.67 3.65
CA GLU A 23 4.96 5.94 4.24
C GLU A 23 4.84 7.11 3.24
N SER A 24 5.17 6.90 1.96
CA SER A 24 5.09 7.94 0.93
C SER A 24 3.67 8.40 0.59
N VAL A 25 2.67 7.55 0.88
CA VAL A 25 1.24 7.82 0.60
C VAL A 25 0.40 7.93 1.87
N ALA A 26 1.01 7.99 3.05
CA ALA A 26 0.33 8.06 4.35
C ALA A 26 -0.58 9.29 4.54
N TRP A 27 -0.51 10.25 3.61
CA TRP A 27 -1.36 11.44 3.57
C TRP A 27 -2.72 11.21 2.89
N ALA A 28 -2.92 10.07 2.22
CA ALA A 28 -4.20 9.70 1.61
C ALA A 28 -5.26 9.42 2.70
N ASP A 29 -6.53 9.65 2.38
CA ASP A 29 -7.64 9.40 3.31
C ASP A 29 -7.86 7.90 3.54
N GLU A 30 -7.54 7.08 2.53
CA GLU A 30 -7.69 5.63 2.55
C GLU A 30 -6.57 4.97 1.72
N ILE A 31 -6.02 3.86 2.25
CA ILE A 31 -5.03 3.05 1.56
C ILE A 31 -5.51 1.60 1.58
N ILE A 32 -5.63 1.00 0.38
CA ILE A 32 -6.04 -0.39 0.19
C ILE A 32 -4.83 -1.15 -0.34
N VAL A 33 -4.30 -2.08 0.44
CA VAL A 33 -3.25 -3.00 -0.01
C VAL A 33 -3.89 -4.26 -0.57
N VAL A 34 -3.51 -4.64 -1.79
CA VAL A 34 -3.98 -5.84 -2.46
C VAL A 34 -2.79 -6.78 -2.63
N ASP A 35 -2.67 -7.77 -1.75
CA ASP A 35 -1.65 -8.80 -1.89
C ASP A 35 -2.05 -9.83 -2.96
N SER A 36 -1.16 -10.05 -3.92
CA SER A 36 -1.36 -10.95 -5.06
C SER A 36 -0.89 -12.38 -4.77
N GLY A 37 -0.74 -12.74 -3.49
CA GLY A 37 -0.28 -14.05 -3.05
C GLY A 37 1.22 -14.08 -2.78
N SER A 38 1.71 -13.12 -1.99
CA SER A 38 3.11 -13.08 -1.58
C SER A 38 3.52 -14.33 -0.81
N THR A 39 4.78 -14.72 -0.97
CA THR A 39 5.43 -15.90 -0.37
C THR A 39 6.55 -15.55 0.60
N ASP A 40 6.86 -14.26 0.72
CA ASP A 40 7.80 -13.66 1.69
C ASP A 40 7.03 -12.97 2.84
N ALA A 41 7.70 -12.14 3.64
CA ALA A 41 7.07 -11.40 4.73
C ALA A 41 6.56 -10.01 4.28
N THR A 42 5.90 -9.93 3.12
CA THR A 42 5.28 -8.69 2.62
C THR A 42 4.23 -8.11 3.58
N LEU A 43 3.45 -8.96 4.27
CA LEU A 43 2.39 -8.55 5.21
C LEU A 43 2.64 -9.07 6.63
#